data_AF-Q28JI8-F1
#
_entry.id   AF-Q28JI8-F1
#
_cell.length_a   1.000
_cell.length_b   1.000
_cell.length_c   1.000
_cell.angle_alpha   90.00
_cell.angle_beta   90.00
_cell.angle_gamma   90.00
#
_symmetry.space_group_name_H-M   'P 1'
#
loop_
_entity.id
_entity.type
_entity.pdbx_description
1 polymer ?
#
loop_
_entity_poly.entity_id
_entity_poly.type
_entity_poly.pdbx_seq_one_letter_code
_entity_poly.pdbx_strand_id
1 'polypeptide(L)'
;MDILPAGQTSPGTATAVQDNTTAASITSDFDMFLRLLTTQMQNQDPLNPSDSTEYTAQLATFSGVEQQVETNDLLRDLQASFASMNMGQLSGWIGMEARADMPVNFTGQPTTVQITPNSFADRVELVVRNQAGDVVASTPAVLGQEPFAWDGRGNDGFPLPNGTYTLSAQSWSGENILDERAAFIFSEISEAQTIAGEVYVTMENGVTIPADTVQGLRRAN
;
A
#
# COMPACT_ATOMS: atom_id res chain seq x y z
N MET A 1 -19.83 -23.09 51.56
CA MET A 1 -18.50 -22.68 51.08
C MET A 1 -18.74 -22.04 49.72
N ASP A 2 -18.85 -20.72 49.70
CA ASP A 2 -17.73 -19.78 49.55
C ASP A 2 -17.36 -19.63 48.06
N ILE A 3 -17.85 -18.56 47.41
CA ILE A 3 -17.09 -17.40 46.87
C ILE A 3 -16.08 -17.80 45.78
N LEU A 4 -16.11 -17.30 44.54
CA LEU A 4 -15.96 -15.91 44.09
C LEU A 4 -16.34 -15.79 42.58
N PRO A 5 -16.67 -14.58 42.10
CA PRO A 5 -16.93 -14.30 40.68
C PRO A 5 -15.62 -14.02 39.93
N ALA A 6 -15.43 -14.58 38.73
CA ALA A 6 -14.34 -14.20 37.83
C ALA A 6 -14.74 -12.95 37.05
N GLY A 7 -14.01 -11.86 37.30
CA GLY A 7 -14.27 -10.52 36.80
C GLY A 7 -14.07 -10.34 35.30
N GLN A 8 -14.87 -9.42 34.77
CA GLN A 8 -14.70 -8.80 33.47
C GLN A 8 -13.40 -7.98 33.46
N THR A 9 -12.50 -8.26 32.53
CA THR A 9 -11.35 -7.39 32.25
C THR A 9 -11.52 -6.80 30.86
N SER A 10 -12.03 -5.57 30.83
CA SER A 10 -11.96 -4.68 29.66
C SER A 10 -10.50 -4.42 29.29
N PRO A 11 -10.11 -4.45 28.00
CA PRO A 11 -8.84 -3.89 27.56
C PRO A 11 -8.89 -2.38 27.76
N GLY A 12 -8.02 -1.88 28.65
CA GLY A 12 -7.85 -0.45 28.90
C GLY A 12 -7.36 0.26 27.65
N THR A 13 -8.06 1.33 27.28
CA THR A 13 -7.65 2.32 26.29
C THR A 13 -6.31 2.92 26.72
N ALA A 14 -5.24 2.58 26.01
CA ALA A 14 -3.97 3.28 26.15
C ALA A 14 -4.15 4.68 25.56
N THR A 15 -4.40 5.66 26.44
CA THR A 15 -4.30 7.07 26.08
C THR A 15 -2.85 7.34 25.69
N ALA A 16 -2.61 7.54 24.39
CA ALA A 16 -1.37 8.10 23.90
C ALA A 16 -1.19 9.46 24.59
N VAL A 17 -0.17 9.55 25.44
CA VAL A 17 0.27 10.82 26.02
C VAL A 17 0.81 11.64 24.86
N GLN A 18 -0.02 12.59 24.43
CA GLN A 18 0.30 13.59 23.44
C GLN A 18 1.43 14.45 24.02
N ASP A 19 2.61 14.35 23.43
CA ASP A 19 3.84 15.05 23.80
C ASP A 19 3.75 16.53 23.38
N ASN A 20 2.75 17.24 23.92
CA ASN A 20 2.45 18.64 23.62
C ASN A 20 3.13 19.60 24.61
N THR A 21 3.96 19.08 25.51
CA THR A 21 4.63 19.85 26.57
C THR A 21 5.92 20.52 26.12
N THR A 22 6.56 20.02 25.05
CA THR A 22 7.87 20.54 24.60
C THR A 22 7.73 21.83 23.78
N ALA A 23 6.71 21.94 22.92
CA ALA A 23 6.45 23.16 22.14
C ALA A 23 5.95 24.35 23.00
N ALA A 24 5.19 24.05 24.06
CA ALA A 24 4.67 25.07 24.97
C ALA A 24 5.73 25.66 25.92
N SER A 25 6.78 24.90 26.27
CA SER A 25 7.88 25.44 27.09
C SER A 25 8.80 26.38 26.30
N ILE A 26 9.02 26.12 25.01
CA ILE A 26 10.00 26.85 24.20
C ILE A 26 9.45 28.20 23.71
N THR A 27 8.17 28.27 23.34
CA THR A 27 7.47 29.53 23.00
C THR A 27 7.45 30.53 24.18
N SER A 28 7.35 30.02 25.42
CA SER A 28 7.45 30.83 26.64
C SER A 28 8.85 31.42 26.87
N ASP A 29 9.91 30.73 26.44
CA ASP A 29 11.30 31.18 26.63
C ASP A 29 11.69 32.29 25.65
N PHE A 30 11.09 32.33 24.45
CA PHE A 30 11.29 33.41 23.47
C PHE A 30 10.65 34.74 23.90
N ASP A 31 9.43 34.71 24.44
CA ASP A 31 8.76 35.91 24.99
C ASP A 31 9.49 36.45 26.23
N MET A 32 10.04 35.56 27.03
CA MET A 32 10.90 35.92 28.16
C MET A 32 12.24 36.53 27.70
N PHE A 33 12.80 36.05 26.58
CA PHE A 33 13.97 36.62 25.91
C PHE A 33 13.71 38.05 25.38
N LEU A 34 12.60 38.30 24.67
CA LEU A 34 12.28 39.64 24.17
C LEU A 34 12.13 40.66 25.32
N ARG A 35 11.56 40.23 26.45
CA ARG A 35 11.47 41.05 27.66
C ARG A 35 12.84 41.32 28.27
N LEU A 36 13.72 40.33 28.36
CA LEU A 36 15.07 40.50 28.89
C LEU A 36 15.97 41.35 27.98
N LEU A 37 15.90 41.18 26.65
CA LEU A 37 16.63 41.99 25.67
C LEU A 37 16.22 43.46 25.71
N THR A 38 14.91 43.72 25.82
CA THR A 38 14.37 45.09 25.96
C THR A 38 14.83 45.74 27.27
N THR A 39 14.90 44.96 28.34
CA THR A 39 15.36 45.41 29.66
C THR A 39 16.87 45.67 29.68
N GLN A 40 17.67 44.86 28.99
CA GLN A 40 19.12 45.03 28.87
C GLN A 40 19.48 46.23 27.99
N MET A 41 18.82 46.44 26.84
CA MET A 41 19.03 47.66 26.02
C MET A 41 18.73 48.96 26.77
N GLN A 42 17.82 48.93 27.74
CA GLN A 42 17.52 50.10 28.59
C GLN A 42 18.56 50.36 29.69
N ASN A 43 19.45 49.40 30.02
CA ASN A 43 20.35 49.46 31.18
C ASN A 43 21.82 49.11 30.91
N GLN A 44 22.27 48.92 29.67
CA GLN A 44 23.67 48.54 29.39
C GLN A 44 24.65 49.72 29.53
N ASP A 45 25.73 49.50 30.28
CA ASP A 45 26.95 50.32 30.29
C ASP A 45 27.79 49.99 29.02
N PRO A 46 28.17 50.97 28.19
CA PRO A 46 28.75 50.77 26.85
C PRO A 46 30.10 50.02 26.77
N LEU A 47 30.68 49.56 27.87
CA LEU A 47 32.05 49.03 27.92
C LEU A 47 32.20 47.49 27.90
N ASN A 48 31.13 46.68 27.86
CA ASN A 48 31.23 45.21 27.65
C ASN A 48 30.02 44.61 26.89
N PRO A 49 30.03 44.62 25.54
CA PRO A 49 28.92 44.10 24.72
C PRO A 49 28.95 42.58 24.44
N SER A 50 29.95 41.83 24.92
CA SER A 50 30.24 40.45 24.49
C SER A 50 29.22 39.40 24.97
N ASP A 51 28.76 39.45 26.22
CA ASP A 51 27.90 38.40 26.82
C ASP A 51 26.52 38.31 26.14
N SER A 52 25.92 39.46 25.81
CA SER A 52 24.59 39.50 25.17
C SER A 52 24.58 38.95 23.73
N THR A 53 25.73 38.94 23.05
CA THR A 53 25.84 38.51 21.64
C THR A 53 25.94 37.00 21.52
N GLU A 54 26.64 36.33 22.44
CA GLU A 54 26.84 34.88 22.42
C GLU A 54 25.57 34.10 22.77
N TYR A 55 24.77 34.58 23.74
CA TYR A 55 23.45 34.03 24.04
C TYR A 55 22.43 34.27 22.91
N THR A 56 22.51 35.43 22.23
CA THR A 56 21.66 35.72 21.05
C THR A 56 21.99 34.78 19.89
N ALA A 57 23.27 34.46 19.68
CA ALA A 57 23.70 33.48 18.67
C ALA A 57 23.22 32.05 19.00
N GLN A 58 23.27 31.65 20.27
CA GLN A 58 22.72 30.36 20.71
C GLN A 58 21.19 30.29 20.53
N LEU A 59 20.46 31.36 20.85
CA LEU A 59 19.01 31.43 20.64
C LEU A 59 18.61 31.42 19.16
N ALA A 60 19.34 32.14 18.30
CA ALA A 60 19.13 32.07 16.86
C ALA A 60 19.35 30.63 16.33
N THR A 61 20.32 29.91 16.90
CA THR A 61 20.56 28.50 16.58
C THR A 61 19.40 27.62 17.06
N PHE A 62 18.90 27.81 18.29
CA PHE A 62 17.74 27.08 18.82
C PHE A 62 16.45 27.35 18.03
N SER A 63 16.16 28.60 17.68
CA SER A 63 14.98 28.96 16.86
C SER A 63 15.07 28.35 15.46
N GLY A 64 16.27 28.22 14.89
CA GLY A 64 16.50 27.49 13.64
C GLY A 64 16.21 25.99 13.76
N VAL A 65 16.63 25.35 14.86
CA VAL A 65 16.31 23.94 15.13
C VAL A 65 14.80 23.75 15.35
N GLU A 66 14.15 24.65 16.09
CA GLU A 66 12.71 24.60 16.33
C GLU A 66 11.91 24.75 15.04
N GLN A 67 12.26 25.73 14.18
CA GLN A 67 11.67 25.83 12.84
C GLN A 67 11.90 24.57 12.00
N GLN A 68 13.06 23.93 12.14
CA GLN A 68 13.33 22.67 11.46
C GLN A 68 12.46 21.53 11.99
N VAL A 69 12.24 21.44 13.30
CA VAL A 69 11.33 20.45 13.91
C VAL A 69 9.89 20.69 13.44
N GLU A 70 9.39 21.92 13.55
CA GLU A 70 8.05 22.32 13.06
C GLU A 70 7.87 22.01 11.56
N THR A 71 8.91 22.27 10.75
CA THR A 71 8.88 21.92 9.33
C THR A 71 8.79 20.41 9.12
N ASN A 72 9.51 19.61 9.90
CA ASN A 72 9.41 18.15 9.83
C ASN A 72 8.03 17.64 10.24
N ASP A 73 7.40 18.25 11.25
CA ASP A 73 6.06 17.89 11.70
C ASP A 73 4.99 18.27 10.65
N LEU A 74 5.07 19.46 10.08
CA LEU A 74 4.26 19.86 8.92
C LEU A 74 4.41 18.91 7.73
N LEU A 75 5.62 18.43 7.45
CA LEU A 75 5.86 17.44 6.40
C LEU A 75 5.23 16.09 6.71
N ARG A 76 5.25 15.65 7.98
CA ARG A 76 4.58 14.42 8.43
C ARG A 76 3.06 14.53 8.31
N ASP A 77 2.49 15.66 8.70
CA ASP A 77 1.04 15.91 8.61
C ASP A 77 0.57 15.99 7.14
N LEU A 78 1.37 16.58 6.27
CA LEU A 78 1.12 16.61 4.84
C LEU A 78 1.17 15.18 4.25
N GLN A 79 2.13 14.35 4.65
CA GLN A 79 2.18 12.94 4.24
C GLN A 79 0.93 12.17 4.72
N ALA A 80 0.51 12.36 5.97
CA ALA A 80 -0.71 11.74 6.50
C ALA A 80 -1.97 12.19 5.75
N SER A 81 -2.03 13.47 5.37
CA SER A 81 -3.12 14.03 4.58
C SER A 81 -3.20 13.40 3.18
N PHE A 82 -2.06 13.20 2.51
CA PHE A 82 -2.01 12.49 1.23
C PHE A 82 -2.44 11.03 1.33
N ALA A 83 -2.04 10.33 2.40
CA ALA A 83 -2.49 8.96 2.65
C ALA A 83 -4.03 8.88 2.81
N SER A 84 -4.64 9.86 3.50
CA SER A 84 -6.09 9.91 3.68
C SER A 84 -6.87 10.19 2.38
N MET A 85 -6.33 11.03 1.50
CA MET A 85 -6.93 11.32 0.19
C MET A 85 -6.94 10.10 -0.73
N ASN A 86 -5.91 9.24 -0.65
CA ASN A 86 -5.88 7.99 -1.39
C ASN A 86 -7.01 7.05 -0.94
N MET A 87 -7.32 6.99 0.37
CA MET A 87 -8.38 6.10 0.89
C MET A 87 -9.78 6.43 0.35
N GLY A 88 -10.09 7.72 0.15
CA GLY A 88 -11.35 8.14 -0.47
C GLY A 88 -11.50 7.62 -1.90
N GLN A 89 -10.42 7.61 -2.70
CA GLN A 89 -10.43 7.05 -4.05
C GLN A 89 -10.57 5.52 -4.04
N LEU A 90 -9.97 4.84 -3.06
CA LEU A 90 -10.06 3.39 -2.90
C LEU A 90 -11.46 2.91 -2.54
N SER A 91 -12.25 3.72 -1.82
CA SER A 91 -13.67 3.39 -1.57
C SER A 91 -14.46 3.21 -2.87
N GLY A 92 -14.06 3.92 -3.94
CA GLY A 92 -14.68 3.78 -5.26
C GLY A 92 -14.22 2.52 -6.02
N TRP A 93 -13.15 1.87 -5.58
CA TRP A 93 -12.65 0.63 -6.19
C TRP A 93 -13.38 -0.60 -5.63
N ILE A 94 -13.90 -0.52 -4.40
CA ILE A 94 -14.71 -1.59 -3.81
C ILE A 94 -15.95 -1.81 -4.70
N GLY A 95 -16.19 -3.06 -5.10
CA GLY A 95 -17.24 -3.44 -6.06
C GLY A 95 -16.87 -3.24 -7.54
N MET A 96 -15.65 -2.77 -7.84
CA MET A 96 -15.11 -2.81 -9.21
C MET A 96 -14.39 -4.14 -9.46
N GLU A 97 -14.33 -4.55 -10.72
CA GLU A 97 -13.46 -5.64 -11.16
C GLU A 97 -12.08 -5.09 -11.50
N ALA A 98 -11.05 -5.59 -10.80
CA ALA A 98 -9.67 -5.27 -11.04
C ALA A 98 -9.00 -6.33 -11.91
N ARG A 99 -8.21 -5.87 -12.88
CA ARG A 99 -7.34 -6.71 -13.70
C ARG A 99 -5.94 -6.75 -13.12
N ALA A 100 -5.47 -7.93 -12.74
CA ALA A 100 -4.11 -8.11 -12.23
C ALA A 100 -3.55 -9.50 -12.55
N ASP A 101 -2.24 -9.64 -12.42
CA ASP A 101 -1.55 -10.93 -12.35
C ASP A 101 -1.76 -11.46 -10.93
N MET A 102 -2.67 -12.41 -10.79
CA MET A 102 -3.01 -12.99 -9.50
C MET A 102 -3.51 -14.42 -9.68
N PRO A 103 -3.37 -15.26 -8.64
CA PRO A 103 -3.91 -16.61 -8.69
C PRO A 103 -5.44 -16.62 -8.85
N VAL A 104 -5.93 -17.60 -9.60
CA VAL A 104 -7.37 -17.89 -9.72
C VAL A 104 -7.76 -18.89 -8.64
N ASN A 105 -8.78 -18.58 -7.84
CA ASN A 105 -9.45 -19.57 -6.99
C ASN A 105 -10.53 -20.28 -7.80
N PHE A 106 -10.19 -21.39 -8.43
CA PHE A 106 -11.10 -22.14 -9.31
C PHE A 106 -12.12 -22.93 -8.48
N THR A 107 -13.40 -22.73 -8.79
CA THR A 107 -14.54 -23.36 -8.09
C THR A 107 -15.42 -24.19 -9.03
N GLY A 108 -14.92 -24.51 -10.23
CA GLY A 108 -15.66 -25.24 -11.26
C GLY A 108 -16.34 -24.34 -12.30
N GLN A 109 -16.23 -23.02 -12.18
CA GLN A 109 -16.76 -22.07 -13.16
C GLN A 109 -15.66 -21.56 -14.10
N PRO A 110 -15.95 -21.38 -15.40
CA PRO A 110 -15.00 -20.78 -16.33
C PRO A 110 -14.56 -19.39 -15.87
N THR A 111 -13.26 -19.10 -15.99
CA THR A 111 -12.68 -17.81 -15.64
C THR A 111 -12.23 -17.08 -16.88
N THR A 112 -12.49 -15.77 -16.93
CA THR A 112 -12.05 -14.92 -18.04
C THR A 112 -10.59 -14.53 -17.82
N VAL A 113 -9.75 -14.82 -18.81
CA VAL A 113 -8.30 -14.61 -18.79
C VAL A 113 -7.92 -13.70 -19.95
N GLN A 114 -7.03 -12.75 -19.68
CA GLN A 114 -6.37 -11.93 -20.68
C GLN A 114 -4.89 -12.29 -20.73
N ILE A 115 -4.37 -12.43 -21.93
CA ILE A 115 -2.98 -12.81 -22.16
C ILE A 115 -2.36 -11.76 -23.05
N THR A 116 -1.09 -11.43 -22.84
CA THR A 116 -0.36 -10.52 -23.74
C THR A 116 0.80 -11.27 -24.37
N PRO A 117 0.56 -11.97 -25.50
CA PRO A 117 1.57 -12.71 -26.22
C PRO A 117 2.79 -11.89 -26.60
N ASN A 118 3.90 -12.57 -26.88
CA ASN A 118 5.02 -11.95 -27.57
C ASN A 118 4.59 -11.56 -29.00
N SER A 119 4.99 -10.37 -29.46
CA SER A 119 4.63 -9.87 -30.81
C SER A 119 5.21 -10.70 -31.96
N PHE A 120 6.25 -11.51 -31.68
CA PHE A 120 6.86 -12.42 -32.66
C PHE A 120 6.35 -13.85 -32.55
N ALA A 121 5.37 -14.13 -31.67
CA ALA A 121 4.84 -15.47 -31.49
C ALA A 121 3.93 -15.88 -32.65
N ASP A 122 4.04 -17.13 -33.09
CA ASP A 122 3.10 -17.76 -34.03
C ASP A 122 2.10 -18.68 -33.33
N ARG A 123 2.43 -19.15 -32.11
CA ARG A 123 1.57 -19.94 -31.23
C ARG A 123 1.69 -19.46 -29.79
N VAL A 124 0.59 -19.51 -29.04
CA VAL A 124 0.58 -19.29 -27.60
C VAL A 124 -0.15 -20.42 -26.91
N GLU A 125 0.35 -20.81 -25.76
CA GLU A 125 -0.27 -21.79 -24.88
C GLU A 125 -0.54 -21.15 -23.52
N LEU A 126 -1.77 -21.28 -23.03
CA LEU A 126 -2.09 -20.96 -21.65
C LEU A 126 -1.62 -22.12 -20.78
N VAL A 127 -0.62 -21.84 -19.96
CA VAL A 127 -0.04 -22.76 -18.99
C VAL A 127 -0.71 -22.54 -17.65
N VAL A 128 -1.21 -23.63 -17.06
CA VAL A 128 -1.90 -23.63 -15.77
C VAL A 128 -1.02 -24.36 -14.76
N ARG A 129 -0.65 -23.68 -13.69
CA ARG A 129 0.15 -24.24 -12.59
C ARG A 129 -0.67 -24.35 -11.32
N ASN A 130 -0.52 -25.46 -10.60
CA ASN A 130 -1.13 -25.63 -9.28
C ASN A 130 -0.35 -24.85 -8.19
N GLN A 131 -0.81 -24.90 -6.94
CA GLN A 131 -0.13 -24.26 -5.80
C GLN A 131 1.29 -24.79 -5.54
N ALA A 132 1.63 -26.01 -5.96
CA ALA A 132 2.97 -26.56 -5.86
C ALA A 132 3.92 -26.06 -6.98
N GLY A 133 3.39 -25.36 -7.98
CA GLY A 133 4.12 -24.87 -9.15
C GLY A 133 4.16 -25.84 -10.33
N ASP A 134 3.55 -27.02 -10.20
CA ASP A 134 3.50 -28.03 -11.25
C ASP A 134 2.52 -27.62 -12.35
N VAL A 135 2.92 -27.83 -13.60
CA VAL A 135 2.05 -27.62 -14.76
C VAL A 135 1.01 -28.73 -14.82
N VAL A 136 -0.26 -28.36 -14.63
CA VAL A 136 -1.41 -29.29 -14.65
C VAL A 136 -2.21 -29.22 -15.95
N ALA A 137 -2.08 -28.12 -16.69
CA ALA A 137 -2.64 -27.97 -18.03
C ALA A 137 -1.78 -27.06 -18.89
N SER A 138 -1.75 -27.34 -20.20
CA SER A 138 -1.25 -26.44 -21.25
C SER A 138 -2.23 -26.49 -22.41
N THR A 139 -2.99 -25.41 -22.61
CA THR A 139 -4.04 -25.35 -23.63
C THR A 139 -3.70 -24.29 -24.69
N PRO A 140 -3.81 -24.60 -25.99
CA PRO A 140 -3.58 -23.59 -27.04
C PRO A 140 -4.52 -22.40 -26.88
N ALA A 141 -3.97 -21.19 -26.86
CA ALA A 141 -4.71 -19.95 -26.86
C ALA A 141 -4.72 -19.35 -28.27
N VAL A 142 -5.90 -18.91 -28.73
CA VAL A 142 -6.04 -18.32 -30.06
C VAL A 142 -5.50 -16.89 -30.04
N LEU A 143 -4.44 -16.65 -30.81
CA LEU A 143 -3.86 -15.31 -30.98
C LEU A 143 -4.90 -14.31 -31.52
N GLY A 144 -5.00 -13.14 -30.87
CA GLY A 144 -5.90 -12.07 -31.28
C GLY A 144 -7.37 -12.26 -30.91
N GLN A 145 -7.74 -13.38 -30.27
CA GLN A 145 -9.05 -13.51 -29.63
C GLN A 145 -8.94 -13.14 -28.15
N GLU A 146 -9.53 -12.01 -27.80
CA GLU A 146 -9.73 -11.60 -26.42
C GLU A 146 -11.21 -11.29 -26.16
N PRO A 147 -11.74 -11.63 -24.97
CA PRO A 147 -11.05 -12.35 -23.89
C PRO A 147 -11.05 -13.87 -24.08
N PHE A 148 -10.10 -14.56 -23.45
CA PHE A 148 -10.00 -16.02 -23.44
C PHE A 148 -10.74 -16.59 -22.23
N ALA A 149 -11.56 -17.63 -22.39
CA ALA A 149 -12.23 -18.29 -21.27
C ALA A 149 -11.49 -19.58 -20.91
N TRP A 150 -10.89 -19.63 -19.72
CA TRP A 150 -10.32 -20.84 -19.16
C TRP A 150 -11.43 -21.65 -18.46
N ASP A 151 -11.66 -22.87 -18.92
CA ASP A 151 -12.73 -23.75 -18.44
C ASP A 151 -12.30 -24.66 -17.28
N GLY A 152 -11.05 -24.57 -16.84
CA GLY A 152 -10.52 -25.34 -15.72
C GLY A 152 -10.29 -26.81 -16.02
N ARG A 153 -10.06 -27.19 -17.28
CA ARG A 153 -9.72 -28.57 -17.63
C ARG A 153 -8.21 -28.83 -17.65
N GLY A 154 -7.84 -30.03 -17.23
CA GLY A 154 -6.48 -30.55 -17.32
C GLY A 154 -6.13 -31.04 -18.74
N ASN A 155 -4.86 -31.41 -18.94
CA ASN A 155 -4.38 -32.02 -20.19
C ASN A 155 -5.05 -33.38 -20.50
N ASP A 156 -5.61 -34.03 -19.49
CA ASP A 156 -6.37 -35.26 -19.58
C ASP A 156 -7.84 -35.03 -20.00
N GLY A 157 -8.26 -33.77 -20.14
CA GLY A 157 -9.61 -33.36 -20.50
C GLY A 157 -10.61 -33.42 -19.34
N PHE A 158 -10.18 -33.83 -18.15
CA PHE A 158 -11.01 -33.84 -16.94
C PHE A 158 -10.98 -32.47 -16.25
N PRO A 159 -12.05 -32.10 -15.51
CA PRO A 159 -12.04 -30.87 -14.72
C PRO A 159 -10.98 -30.96 -13.62
N LEU A 160 -10.22 -29.88 -13.46
CA LEU A 160 -9.28 -29.72 -12.37
C LEU A 160 -10.05 -29.61 -11.04
N PRO A 161 -9.46 -30.09 -9.92
CA PRO A 161 -10.04 -29.90 -8.60
C PRO A 161 -10.25 -28.42 -8.26
N ASN A 162 -11.16 -28.16 -7.32
CA ASN A 162 -11.27 -26.81 -6.77
C ASN A 162 -9.98 -26.44 -6.04
N GLY A 163 -9.47 -25.23 -6.29
CA GLY A 163 -8.21 -24.79 -5.71
C GLY A 163 -7.62 -23.57 -6.39
N THR A 164 -6.45 -23.17 -5.91
CA THR A 164 -5.74 -22.00 -6.42
C THR A 164 -4.79 -22.38 -7.55
N TYR A 165 -4.88 -21.66 -8.66
CA TYR A 165 -4.07 -21.87 -9.86
C TYR A 165 -3.42 -20.58 -10.34
N THR A 166 -2.18 -20.67 -10.81
CA THR A 166 -1.49 -19.57 -11.48
C THR A 166 -1.54 -19.80 -12.97
N LEU A 167 -1.85 -18.74 -13.72
CA LEU A 167 -1.99 -18.77 -15.17
C LEU A 167 -0.89 -17.96 -15.84
N SER A 168 -0.27 -18.52 -16.87
CA SER A 168 0.73 -17.84 -17.69
C SER A 168 0.53 -18.14 -19.17
N ALA A 169 0.94 -17.22 -20.03
CA ALA A 169 0.94 -17.35 -21.47
C ALA A 169 2.37 -17.64 -21.96
N GLN A 170 2.59 -18.84 -22.48
CA GLN A 170 3.85 -19.23 -23.09
C GLN A 170 3.77 -19.00 -24.60
N SER A 171 4.66 -18.15 -25.10
CA SER A 171 4.71 -17.74 -26.50
C SER A 171 5.79 -18.51 -27.24
N TRP A 172 5.46 -18.99 -28.45
CA TRP A 172 6.32 -19.83 -29.28
C TRP A 172 6.56 -19.22 -30.65
N SER A 173 7.68 -19.57 -31.27
CA SER A 173 7.97 -19.36 -32.69
C SER A 173 8.45 -20.69 -33.28
N GLY A 174 7.57 -21.38 -34.00
CA GLY A 174 7.78 -22.75 -34.46
C GLY A 174 7.93 -23.73 -33.30
N GLU A 175 9.13 -24.28 -33.13
CA GLU A 175 9.49 -25.20 -32.03
C GLU A 175 10.20 -24.49 -30.86
N ASN A 176 10.54 -23.21 -31.00
CA ASN A 176 11.27 -22.46 -29.98
C ASN A 176 10.32 -21.69 -29.06
N ILE A 177 10.54 -21.80 -27.75
CA ILE A 177 9.89 -20.92 -26.77
C ILE A 177 10.55 -19.54 -26.86
N LEU A 178 9.73 -18.50 -27.01
CA LEU A 178 10.18 -17.11 -26.98
C LEU A 178 10.24 -16.59 -25.55
N ASP A 179 9.11 -16.64 -24.84
CA ASP A 179 8.96 -16.23 -23.46
C ASP A 179 7.71 -16.86 -22.80
N GLU A 180 7.63 -16.72 -21.47
CA GLU A 180 6.43 -17.01 -20.68
C GLU A 180 6.09 -15.75 -19.88
N ARG A 181 4.85 -15.27 -20.00
CA ARG A 181 4.37 -14.05 -19.35
C ARG A 181 3.17 -14.36 -18.47
N ALA A 182 2.97 -13.60 -17.40
CA ALA A 182 1.78 -13.73 -16.58
C ALA A 182 0.51 -13.51 -17.40
N ALA A 183 -0.52 -14.27 -17.06
CA ALA A 183 -1.87 -14.01 -17.55
C ALA A 183 -2.63 -13.15 -16.52
N PHE A 184 -3.50 -12.29 -17.01
CA PHE A 184 -4.29 -11.38 -16.19
C PHE A 184 -5.72 -11.89 -16.07
N ILE A 185 -6.30 -11.74 -14.88
CA ILE A 185 -7.71 -12.07 -14.65
C ILE A 185 -8.44 -10.86 -14.06
N PHE A 186 -9.76 -10.83 -14.24
CA PHE A 186 -10.62 -9.90 -13.51
C PHE A 186 -11.15 -10.56 -12.25
N SER A 187 -11.11 -9.86 -11.13
CA SER A 187 -11.84 -10.22 -9.92
C SER A 187 -12.40 -8.97 -9.26
N GLU A 188 -13.57 -9.09 -8.65
CA GLU A 188 -14.17 -8.00 -7.88
C GLU A 188 -13.32 -7.68 -6.65
N ILE A 189 -13.10 -6.40 -6.36
CA ILE A 189 -12.46 -5.92 -5.13
C ILE A 189 -13.51 -5.90 -4.01
N SER A 190 -13.29 -6.69 -2.96
CA SER A 190 -14.15 -6.74 -1.77
C SER A 190 -13.69 -5.80 -0.66
N GLU A 191 -12.39 -5.53 -0.58
CA GLU A 191 -11.79 -4.68 0.46
C GLU A 191 -10.59 -3.93 -0.09
N ALA A 192 -10.38 -2.70 0.38
CA ALA A 192 -9.15 -1.95 0.19
C ALA A 192 -8.65 -1.47 1.55
N GLN A 193 -7.37 -1.70 1.84
CA GLN A 193 -6.75 -1.39 3.12
C GLN A 193 -5.38 -0.76 2.93
N THR A 194 -4.95 0.04 3.92
CA THR A 194 -3.59 0.59 3.96
C THR A 194 -2.81 -0.11 5.06
N ILE A 195 -1.74 -0.81 4.69
CA ILE A 195 -0.84 -1.52 5.61
C ILE A 195 0.54 -0.87 5.48
N ALA A 196 1.07 -0.33 6.57
CA ALA A 196 2.39 0.31 6.60
C ALA A 196 2.61 1.42 5.53
N GLY A 197 1.54 2.10 5.12
CA GLY A 197 1.58 3.17 4.11
C GLY A 197 1.42 2.69 2.66
N GLU A 198 1.38 1.39 2.42
CA GLU A 198 1.08 0.79 1.12
C GLU A 198 -0.39 0.39 1.06
N VAL A 199 -0.96 0.50 -0.14
CA VAL A 199 -2.35 0.14 -0.37
C VAL A 199 -2.41 -1.29 -0.89
N TYR A 200 -3.25 -2.11 -0.24
CA TYR A 200 -3.57 -3.45 -0.65
C TYR A 200 -5.07 -3.55 -0.97
N VAL A 201 -5.40 -4.32 -1.99
CA VAL A 201 -6.78 -4.68 -2.34
C VAL A 201 -6.96 -6.17 -2.15
N THR A 202 -8.03 -6.54 -1.46
CA THR A 202 -8.48 -7.93 -1.33
C THR A 202 -9.60 -8.14 -2.33
N MET A 203 -9.45 -9.19 -3.12
CA MET A 203 -10.42 -9.60 -4.12
C MET A 203 -11.47 -10.53 -3.50
N GLU A 204 -12.62 -10.71 -4.16
CA GLU A 204 -13.67 -11.65 -3.73
C GLU A 204 -13.16 -13.09 -3.62
N ASN A 205 -12.19 -13.47 -4.47
CA ASN A 205 -11.57 -14.79 -4.42
C ASN A 205 -10.67 -15.02 -3.19
N GLY A 206 -10.51 -14.01 -2.32
CA GLY A 206 -9.71 -14.02 -1.10
C GLY A 206 -8.24 -13.68 -1.29
N VAL A 207 -7.80 -13.39 -2.52
CA VAL A 207 -6.43 -12.98 -2.83
C VAL A 207 -6.26 -11.51 -2.51
N THR A 208 -5.22 -11.18 -1.75
CA THR A 208 -4.79 -9.80 -1.49
C THR A 208 -3.57 -9.48 -2.33
N ILE A 209 -3.62 -8.38 -3.08
CA ILE A 209 -2.49 -7.87 -3.89
C ILE A 209 -2.23 -6.39 -3.59
N PRO A 210 -0.99 -5.92 -3.78
CA PRO A 210 -0.69 -4.49 -3.76
C PRO A 210 -1.49 -3.76 -4.85
N ALA A 211 -2.08 -2.60 -4.54
CA ALA A 211 -2.95 -1.87 -5.46
C ALA A 211 -2.21 -1.32 -6.69
N ASP A 212 -0.89 -1.13 -6.64
CA ASP A 212 -0.05 -0.72 -7.76
C ASP A 212 0.13 -1.82 -8.83
N THR A 213 -0.13 -3.09 -8.47
CA THR A 213 -0.14 -4.21 -9.43
C THR A 213 -1.43 -4.29 -10.25
N VAL A 214 -2.45 -3.51 -9.89
CA VAL A 214 -3.71 -3.43 -10.65
C VAL A 214 -3.46 -2.70 -11.98
N GLN A 215 -3.70 -3.40 -13.09
CA GLN A 215 -3.48 -2.89 -14.44
C GLN A 215 -4.74 -2.37 -15.14
N GLY A 216 -5.89 -2.41 -14.46
CA GLY A 216 -7.14 -1.90 -15.00
C GLY A 216 -8.31 -2.11 -14.04
N LEU A 217 -9.30 -1.24 -14.13
CA LEU A 217 -10.54 -1.29 -13.35
C LEU A 217 -11.73 -1.15 -14.30
N ARG A 218 -12.78 -1.92 -14.04
CA ARG A 218 -14.09 -1.76 -14.70
C ARG A 218 -15.21 -1.98 -13.68
N ARG A 219 -16.41 -1.50 -13.96
CA ARG A 219 -17.57 -1.84 -13.12
C ARG A 219 -17.87 -3.33 -13.24
N ALA A 220 -18.16 -3.98 -12.10
CA ALA A 220 -18.77 -5.29 -12.11
C ALA A 220 -20.10 -5.23 -12.87
N ASN A 221 -20.38 -6.24 -13.70
CA ASN A 221 -21.60 -6.35 -14.51
C ASN A 221 -22.76 -6.94 -13.71
#